data_AF-A0ABC9BYY2-F1
#
_entry.id   AF-A0ABC9BYY2-F1
#
_cell.length_a   1.000
_cell.length_b   1.000
_cell.length_c   1.000
_cell.angle_alpha   90.00
_cell.angle_beta   90.00
_cell.angle_gamma   90.00
#
_symmetry.space_group_name_H-M   'P 1'
#
loop_
_entity.id
_entity.type
_entity.pdbx_description
1 polymer ?
#
loop_
_entity_poly.entity_id
_entity_poly.type
_entity_poly.pdbx_seq_one_letter_code
_entity_poly.pdbx_strand_id
1 'polypeptide(L)'
;MKQLAVAFSFPTEARYPAALSGFHLQLEARSNTTQAGSLSLSPPKNPKHQNSLFHLLPNNARTKSPRGRAARRQEERADCDGEFPCSVMKIKAKLKKEEVKAMLLDTDSFDLPEKLELVDTLGRLGLDHHYTKQINELLRKVSEAGNRDLDLPTTSLQFYLLRKHGYPISSDVFLKFRDDNGNIVSNDARCLLRLYDAAHLRVHGEEILDNIITSTKNQLQCIIENLEPNLKEVVKYALKTPLFRRLNRVEARQYISIYEKNTEHNDVILEFAKLDFNILLNLYCEELRDLTLWWKEFQTQANTSMYARDRMVEMHFWMLGVFFEPQYSYSRKMLTQLFLIVSILDDLYDNYCTTEEGSTFAAALQRWDEAAAEQCPSYLRTLYINILTTVKDIEEELKLQNNKHAKLVKGLIIDMAKCYHAEVEWRDKKYVPTTVEEHLRVSARSSGCMHLASQGFISMGDVASADAIEWASTYPKIIRAVCIIARLANDIMSHKREEASKNMVSTVQACAKEHGIAIEQATEKLRELIEEAWMDITEECLGQPQPMALLDRAVNLARTMEFLYKDVDGYTESYSIKGTLDSLYVNLIH
;
A
#
# COMPACT_ATOMS: atom_id res chain seq x y z
N MET A 1 -17.48 53.60 -29.95
CA MET A 1 -16.42 54.03 -30.89
C MET A 1 -15.24 53.06 -30.72
N LYS A 2 -14.59 52.64 -31.82
CA LYS A 2 -13.27 51.93 -31.96
C LYS A 2 -12.91 50.87 -30.87
N GLN A 3 -12.93 49.55 -31.11
CA GLN A 3 -12.15 48.67 -32.03
C GLN A 3 -10.63 48.58 -31.80
N LEU A 4 -10.12 47.34 -32.02
CA LEU A 4 -8.73 46.79 -31.99
C LEU A 4 -8.35 46.18 -30.63
N ALA A 5 -8.20 44.86 -30.42
CA ALA A 5 -8.02 43.65 -31.24
C ALA A 5 -6.60 43.34 -31.76
N VAL A 6 -6.16 42.09 -31.45
CA VAL A 6 -5.18 41.19 -32.12
C VAL A 6 -3.84 40.91 -31.41
N ALA A 7 -3.49 39.60 -31.44
CA ALA A 7 -2.18 38.93 -31.36
C ALA A 7 -1.81 38.14 -30.09
N PHE A 8 -1.65 36.82 -30.29
CA PHE A 8 -0.99 35.86 -29.41
C PHE A 8 0.53 36.09 -29.30
N SER A 9 1.14 35.65 -28.21
CA SER A 9 2.54 35.18 -28.16
C SER A 9 2.73 34.20 -26.99
N PHE A 10 3.16 32.96 -27.27
CA PHE A 10 3.75 32.08 -26.25
C PHE A 10 5.20 32.49 -26.01
N PRO A 11 5.73 32.26 -24.79
CA PRO A 11 7.14 31.91 -24.62
C PRO A 11 7.31 30.51 -24.01
N THR A 12 8.16 29.72 -24.65
CA THR A 12 8.73 28.45 -24.18
C THR A 12 9.80 28.65 -23.10
N GLU A 13 10.04 27.58 -22.33
CA GLU A 13 11.29 27.27 -21.59
C GLU A 13 11.92 28.38 -20.71
N ALA A 14 11.70 28.27 -19.39
CA ALA A 14 12.60 28.88 -18.40
C ALA A 14 13.48 27.78 -17.76
N ARG A 15 14.78 27.82 -18.04
CA ARG A 15 15.80 26.93 -17.43
C ARG A 15 16.13 27.40 -16.02
N TYR A 16 16.20 26.48 -15.06
CA TYR A 16 16.83 26.75 -13.76
C TYR A 16 18.37 26.77 -13.92
N PRO A 17 19.07 27.81 -13.42
CA PRO A 17 20.52 27.84 -13.41
C PRO A 17 21.09 27.08 -12.19
N ALA A 18 22.11 26.26 -12.41
CA ALA A 18 22.89 25.61 -11.35
C ALA A 18 24.30 26.21 -11.27
N ALA A 19 24.70 26.65 -10.08
CA ALA A 19 26.05 27.08 -9.72
C ALA A 19 26.16 27.23 -8.18
N LEU A 20 27.27 26.96 -7.48
CA LEU A 20 28.44 26.12 -7.76
C LEU A 20 29.30 26.04 -6.48
N SER A 21 29.59 24.85 -5.95
CA SER A 21 30.77 24.55 -5.10
C SER A 21 30.76 23.05 -4.74
N GLY A 22 31.82 22.25 -4.92
CA GLY A 22 33.13 22.55 -5.50
C GLY A 22 34.22 21.74 -4.79
N PHE A 23 34.64 20.61 -5.36
CA PHE A 23 35.90 19.95 -5.03
C PHE A 23 36.48 19.27 -6.27
N HIS A 24 37.81 19.34 -6.39
CA HIS A 24 38.57 19.05 -7.60
C HIS A 24 39.63 17.97 -7.27
N LEU A 25 39.84 17.01 -8.18
CA LEU A 25 41.10 16.28 -8.49
C LEU A 25 40.71 15.11 -9.42
N GLN A 26 40.87 15.27 -10.74
CA GLN A 26 42.01 14.78 -11.52
C GLN A 26 42.19 13.26 -11.54
N LEU A 27 42.03 12.65 -12.72
CA LEU A 27 43.13 11.99 -13.42
C LEU A 27 42.87 11.90 -14.93
N GLU A 28 43.93 11.70 -15.70
CA GLU A 28 44.04 12.12 -17.11
C GLU A 28 43.54 11.10 -18.14
N ALA A 29 43.21 11.61 -19.33
CA ALA A 29 43.03 10.82 -20.54
C ALA A 29 44.35 10.56 -21.27
N ARG A 30 44.42 9.48 -22.06
CA ARG A 30 45.29 9.43 -23.25
C ARG A 30 44.54 8.89 -24.46
N SER A 31 44.51 9.71 -25.50
CA SER A 31 44.13 9.36 -26.86
C SER A 31 45.35 8.87 -27.66
N ASN A 32 45.10 8.19 -28.79
CA ASN A 32 45.67 8.44 -30.14
C ASN A 32 45.58 7.15 -31.01
N THR A 33 44.73 7.12 -32.06
CA THR A 33 45.05 7.31 -33.51
C THR A 33 45.84 6.14 -34.15
N THR A 34 45.73 5.75 -35.44
CA THR A 34 45.28 6.45 -36.68
C THR A 34 45.05 5.46 -37.86
N GLN A 35 44.17 5.79 -38.84
CA GLN A 35 44.25 5.51 -40.32
C GLN A 35 44.33 4.03 -40.87
N ALA A 36 44.03 3.69 -42.14
CA ALA A 36 43.19 4.26 -43.24
C ALA A 36 43.10 3.31 -44.48
N GLY A 37 42.16 3.57 -45.43
CA GLY A 37 42.10 3.01 -46.80
C GLY A 37 40.98 1.94 -47.03
N SER A 38 39.93 2.08 -47.87
CA SER A 38 39.80 2.40 -49.32
C SER A 38 40.27 1.25 -50.24
N LEU A 39 39.53 0.67 -51.22
CA LEU A 39 38.72 1.30 -52.29
C LEU A 39 37.89 0.26 -53.13
N SER A 40 36.64 0.58 -53.53
CA SER A 40 35.92 0.13 -54.77
C SER A 40 35.61 -1.40 -54.96
N LEU A 41 34.70 -1.91 -55.81
CA LEU A 41 33.96 -1.50 -57.03
C LEU A 41 32.54 -2.17 -57.07
N SER A 42 31.65 -1.74 -57.97
CA SER A 42 30.26 -2.24 -58.15
C SER A 42 30.04 -3.00 -59.49
N PRO A 43 28.80 -3.18 -60.01
CA PRO A 43 27.91 -4.36 -59.91
C PRO A 43 27.77 -5.02 -61.33
N PRO A 44 26.62 -5.50 -61.89
CA PRO A 44 25.32 -6.00 -61.37
C PRO A 44 24.87 -7.36 -62.01
N LYS A 45 23.66 -7.86 -61.67
CA LYS A 45 22.59 -8.25 -62.66
C LYS A 45 21.30 -8.84 -62.02
N ASN A 46 20.15 -8.30 -62.44
CA ASN A 46 18.80 -8.89 -62.42
C ASN A 46 18.57 -9.58 -63.81
N PRO A 47 17.52 -10.41 -64.12
CA PRO A 47 16.09 -10.04 -63.95
C PRO A 47 14.96 -11.15 -63.94
N LYS A 48 13.70 -10.73 -63.64
CA LYS A 48 12.37 -11.26 -64.14
C LYS A 48 11.96 -12.71 -63.73
N HIS A 49 10.68 -13.19 -63.79
CA HIS A 49 9.35 -12.79 -64.34
C HIS A 49 8.23 -13.21 -63.33
N GLN A 50 7.22 -12.39 -62.95
CA GLN A 50 5.85 -12.15 -63.51
C GLN A 50 4.69 -13.15 -63.19
N ASN A 51 3.59 -12.61 -62.63
CA ASN A 51 2.13 -12.86 -62.91
C ASN A 51 1.49 -14.27 -62.62
N SER A 52 0.20 -14.45 -62.28
CA SER A 52 -0.95 -13.54 -62.02
C SER A 52 -2.20 -14.22 -61.40
N LEU A 53 -2.97 -13.46 -60.59
CA LEU A 53 -4.46 -13.33 -60.46
C LEU A 53 -5.44 -14.55 -60.23
N PHE A 54 -6.27 -14.41 -59.16
CA PHE A 54 -7.71 -14.76 -58.98
C PHE A 54 -8.13 -16.28 -59.02
N HIS A 55 -9.23 -16.77 -58.40
CA HIS A 55 -10.53 -16.19 -57.96
C HIS A 55 -11.20 -17.00 -56.80
N LEU A 56 -12.10 -16.33 -56.05
CA LEU A 56 -13.33 -16.84 -55.37
C LEU A 56 -13.32 -17.63 -54.02
N LEU A 57 -14.29 -17.21 -53.19
CA LEU A 57 -14.77 -17.68 -51.86
C LEU A 57 -15.81 -18.84 -51.99
N PRO A 58 -16.34 -19.52 -50.93
CA PRO A 58 -16.62 -18.97 -49.59
C PRO A 58 -16.52 -19.87 -48.33
N ASN A 59 -16.61 -19.17 -47.18
CA ASN A 59 -17.14 -19.55 -45.85
C ASN A 59 -17.27 -21.02 -45.44
N ASN A 60 -16.71 -21.35 -44.27
CA ASN A 60 -17.53 -21.98 -43.23
C ASN A 60 -17.07 -21.60 -41.81
N ALA A 61 -18.03 -21.26 -40.94
CA ALA A 61 -17.75 -20.82 -39.58
C ALA A 61 -17.47 -21.99 -38.63
N ARG A 62 -16.49 -21.82 -37.73
CA ARG A 62 -16.40 -22.60 -36.48
C ARG A 62 -16.14 -21.70 -35.30
N THR A 63 -17.11 -21.67 -34.40
CA THR A 63 -17.03 -21.10 -33.05
C THR A 63 -15.85 -21.68 -32.28
N LYS A 64 -14.94 -20.83 -31.80
CA LYS A 64 -13.86 -21.25 -30.88
C LYS A 64 -14.35 -21.08 -29.44
N SER A 65 -14.39 -22.18 -28.69
CA SER A 65 -14.77 -22.17 -27.27
C SER A 65 -13.62 -21.70 -26.36
N PRO A 66 -13.90 -21.21 -25.13
CA PRO A 66 -12.88 -20.62 -24.26
C PRO A 66 -11.78 -21.58 -23.79
N ARG A 67 -12.02 -22.89 -23.81
CA ARG A 67 -11.10 -23.93 -23.27
C ARG A 67 -9.72 -23.97 -23.95
N GLY A 68 -9.57 -23.37 -25.13
CA GLY A 68 -8.29 -23.37 -25.87
C GLY A 68 -7.20 -22.42 -25.36
N ARG A 69 -7.51 -21.43 -24.50
CA ARG A 69 -6.50 -20.46 -24.01
C ARG A 69 -5.78 -20.92 -22.73
N ALA A 70 -6.44 -21.70 -21.87
CA ALA A 70 -5.85 -22.16 -20.61
C ALA A 70 -4.80 -23.26 -20.83
N ALA A 71 -5.14 -24.30 -21.61
CA ALA A 71 -4.26 -25.46 -21.81
C ALA A 71 -2.92 -25.10 -22.48
N ARG A 72 -2.92 -24.20 -23.48
CA ARG A 72 -1.68 -23.78 -24.17
C ARG A 72 -0.70 -22.98 -23.32
N ARG A 73 -1.08 -22.49 -22.13
CA ARG A 73 -0.16 -21.80 -21.21
C ARG A 73 0.58 -22.75 -20.25
N GLN A 74 0.30 -24.05 -20.28
CA GLN A 74 0.94 -25.06 -19.43
C GLN A 74 1.99 -25.94 -20.14
N GLU A 75 1.94 -26.08 -21.47
CA GLU A 75 2.86 -26.98 -22.22
C GLU A 75 4.08 -26.27 -22.84
N GLU A 76 4.12 -24.93 -22.93
CA GLU A 76 5.30 -24.14 -23.35
C GLU A 76 6.09 -23.59 -22.14
N ARG A 77 6.31 -24.43 -21.12
CA ARG A 77 7.10 -24.12 -19.89
C ARG A 77 8.33 -25.01 -19.70
N ALA A 78 8.87 -25.55 -20.79
CA ALA A 78 10.12 -26.28 -20.79
C ALA A 78 11.00 -25.74 -21.92
N ASP A 79 12.11 -25.10 -21.54
CA ASP A 79 13.18 -24.47 -22.34
C ASP A 79 13.19 -22.93 -22.39
N CYS A 80 13.61 -22.34 -21.27
CA CYS A 80 14.29 -21.05 -21.21
C CYS A 80 15.35 -21.10 -20.09
N ASP A 81 16.63 -21.07 -20.45
CA ASP A 81 17.75 -21.06 -19.50
C ASP A 81 17.66 -19.84 -18.56
N GLY A 82 17.30 -20.08 -17.29
CA GLY A 82 17.14 -19.01 -16.30
C GLY A 82 16.55 -19.41 -14.94
N GLU A 83 15.86 -20.55 -14.82
CA GLU A 83 15.15 -20.92 -13.57
C GLU A 83 16.05 -21.41 -12.40
N PHE A 84 17.31 -21.75 -12.68
CA PHE A 84 18.22 -22.40 -11.70
C PHE A 84 18.49 -21.62 -10.40
N PRO A 85 18.65 -20.28 -10.36
CA PRO A 85 18.90 -19.56 -9.11
C PRO A 85 17.71 -19.60 -8.14
N CYS A 86 16.48 -19.50 -8.67
CA CYS A 86 15.26 -19.38 -7.88
C CYS A 86 14.89 -20.69 -7.16
N SER A 87 15.11 -21.84 -7.81
CA SER A 87 14.85 -23.15 -7.21
C SER A 87 15.78 -23.44 -6.03
N VAL A 88 17.08 -23.12 -6.15
CA VAL A 88 18.08 -23.28 -5.07
C VAL A 88 17.75 -22.37 -3.88
N MET A 89 17.40 -21.10 -4.13
CA MET A 89 16.95 -20.18 -3.06
C MET A 89 15.74 -20.73 -2.31
N LYS A 90 14.72 -21.23 -3.03
CA LYS A 90 13.50 -21.82 -2.42
C LYS A 90 13.81 -23.07 -1.57
N ILE A 91 14.73 -23.93 -2.00
CA ILE A 91 15.16 -25.10 -1.22
C ILE A 91 15.88 -24.65 0.05
N LYS A 92 16.82 -23.69 -0.06
CA LYS A 92 17.59 -23.18 1.08
C LYS A 92 16.70 -22.46 2.10
N ALA A 93 15.76 -21.63 1.62
CA ALA A 93 14.76 -20.97 2.45
C ALA A 93 13.89 -21.98 3.21
N LYS A 94 13.50 -23.09 2.56
CA LYS A 94 12.72 -24.17 3.22
C LYS A 94 13.49 -24.86 4.35
N LEU A 95 14.80 -25.07 4.20
CA LEU A 95 15.65 -25.62 5.27
C LEU A 95 15.71 -24.64 6.46
N LYS A 96 16.07 -23.39 6.18
CA LYS A 96 16.18 -22.34 7.20
C LYS A 96 14.85 -22.07 7.91
N LYS A 97 13.73 -22.16 7.19
CA LYS A 97 12.38 -22.09 7.76
C LYS A 97 12.13 -23.14 8.84
N GLU A 98 12.55 -24.39 8.64
CA GLU A 98 12.37 -25.46 9.61
C GLU A 98 13.39 -25.38 10.77
N GLU A 99 14.60 -24.86 10.54
CA GLU A 99 15.57 -24.54 11.61
C GLU A 99 15.00 -23.47 12.57
N VAL A 100 14.49 -22.35 12.06
CA VAL A 100 13.85 -21.30 12.87
C VAL A 100 12.57 -21.80 13.54
N LYS A 101 11.83 -22.71 12.91
CA LYS A 101 10.68 -23.38 13.52
C LYS A 101 11.07 -24.24 14.72
N ALA A 102 12.23 -24.91 14.67
CA ALA A 102 12.74 -25.67 15.80
C ALA A 102 13.09 -24.74 16.98
N MET A 103 13.69 -23.57 16.72
CA MET A 103 13.94 -22.54 17.75
C MET A 103 12.63 -22.10 18.43
N LEU A 104 11.57 -21.85 17.65
CA LEU A 104 10.24 -21.50 18.21
C LEU A 104 9.60 -22.63 19.03
N LEU A 105 9.84 -23.89 18.68
CA LEU A 105 9.31 -25.05 19.40
C LEU A 105 10.11 -25.38 20.67
N ASP A 106 11.40 -25.06 20.71
CA ASP A 106 12.25 -25.19 21.89
C ASP A 106 12.14 -23.99 22.85
N THR A 107 11.24 -23.03 22.60
CA THR A 107 11.12 -21.81 23.43
C THR A 107 10.89 -22.07 24.92
N ASP A 108 10.47 -23.25 25.36
CA ASP A 108 10.43 -23.61 26.78
C ASP A 108 11.83 -23.58 27.45
N SER A 109 12.94 -23.61 26.69
CA SER A 109 14.32 -23.41 27.18
C SER A 109 14.72 -21.94 27.37
N PHE A 110 14.01 -21.00 26.74
CA PHE A 110 14.32 -19.57 26.77
C PHE A 110 13.65 -18.85 27.95
N ASP A 111 14.19 -17.72 28.40
CA ASP A 111 13.50 -16.83 29.33
C ASP A 111 12.38 -16.00 28.66
N LEU A 112 11.73 -15.09 29.38
CA LEU A 112 10.66 -14.26 28.80
C LEU A 112 11.20 -13.17 27.85
N PRO A 113 12.21 -12.36 28.22
CA PRO A 113 12.92 -11.49 27.27
C PRO A 113 13.29 -12.17 25.95
N GLU A 114 13.98 -13.31 25.98
CA GLU A 114 14.44 -14.05 24.80
C GLU A 114 13.27 -14.48 23.90
N LYS A 115 12.18 -14.97 24.50
CA LYS A 115 10.93 -15.31 23.78
C LYS A 115 10.33 -14.10 23.05
N LEU A 116 10.30 -12.94 23.70
CA LEU A 116 9.70 -11.73 23.13
C LEU A 116 10.59 -11.13 22.03
N GLU A 117 11.91 -11.08 22.23
CA GLU A 117 12.87 -10.60 21.23
C GLU A 117 12.88 -11.50 19.98
N LEU A 118 12.71 -12.82 20.11
CA LEU A 118 12.55 -13.72 18.98
C LEU A 118 11.29 -13.39 18.17
N VAL A 119 10.15 -13.17 18.85
CA VAL A 119 8.89 -12.83 18.17
C VAL A 119 8.96 -11.46 17.49
N ASP A 120 9.54 -10.45 18.14
CA ASP A 120 9.74 -9.12 17.52
C ASP A 120 10.67 -9.21 16.32
N THR A 121 11.81 -9.90 16.46
CA THR A 121 12.78 -10.08 15.37
C THR A 121 12.14 -10.75 14.16
N LEU A 122 11.35 -11.82 14.34
CA LEU A 122 10.65 -12.48 13.24
C LEU A 122 9.58 -11.58 12.61
N GLY A 123 8.85 -10.80 13.41
CA GLY A 123 7.86 -9.84 12.92
C GLY A 123 8.48 -8.72 12.10
N ARG A 124 9.55 -8.09 12.61
CA ARG A 124 10.24 -6.98 11.96
C ARG A 124 11.03 -7.40 10.72
N LEU A 125 11.47 -8.66 10.63
CA LEU A 125 12.04 -9.24 9.41
C LEU A 125 10.97 -9.70 8.40
N GLY A 126 9.68 -9.63 8.73
CA GLY A 126 8.57 -10.06 7.87
C GLY A 126 8.39 -11.59 7.77
N LEU A 127 8.97 -12.34 8.70
CA LEU A 127 8.97 -13.82 8.73
C LEU A 127 7.86 -14.41 9.60
N ASP A 128 7.21 -13.62 10.44
CA ASP A 128 6.11 -14.01 11.34
C ASP A 128 4.94 -14.72 10.62
N HIS A 129 4.67 -14.35 9.37
CA HIS A 129 3.66 -14.98 8.51
C HIS A 129 3.89 -16.48 8.25
N HIS A 130 5.12 -17.00 8.46
CA HIS A 130 5.41 -18.43 8.40
C HIS A 130 5.10 -19.19 9.70
N TYR A 131 4.91 -18.48 10.81
CA TYR A 131 4.92 -18.99 12.18
C TYR A 131 3.71 -18.54 13.01
N THR A 132 2.66 -18.02 12.37
CA THR A 132 1.47 -17.46 13.03
C THR A 132 0.90 -18.35 14.12
N LYS A 133 0.88 -19.68 13.94
CA LYS A 133 0.39 -20.63 14.97
C LYS A 133 1.31 -20.67 16.20
N GLN A 134 2.62 -20.76 15.99
CA GLN A 134 3.62 -20.80 17.06
C GLN A 134 3.66 -19.49 17.83
N ILE A 135 3.67 -18.35 17.12
CA ILE A 135 3.68 -17.02 17.71
C ILE A 135 2.41 -16.77 18.52
N ASN A 136 1.23 -17.09 17.96
CA ASN A 136 -0.03 -16.90 18.69
C ASN A 136 -0.11 -17.77 19.95
N GLU A 137 0.36 -19.02 19.91
CA GLU A 137 0.40 -19.91 21.08
C GLU A 137 1.39 -19.43 22.15
N LEU A 138 2.56 -18.93 21.75
CA LEU A 138 3.54 -18.33 22.65
C LEU A 138 2.94 -17.08 23.34
N LEU A 139 2.38 -16.15 22.56
CA LEU A 139 1.79 -14.92 23.10
C LEU A 139 0.55 -15.19 23.97
N ARG A 140 -0.24 -16.24 23.64
CA ARG A 140 -1.34 -16.72 24.50
C ARG A 140 -0.82 -17.11 25.88
N LYS A 141 0.21 -17.97 25.96
CA LYS A 141 0.86 -18.36 27.22
C LYS A 141 1.42 -17.16 27.99
N VAL A 142 2.00 -16.18 27.29
CA VAL A 142 2.51 -14.94 27.89
C VAL A 142 1.38 -14.08 28.46
N SER A 143 0.24 -13.97 27.78
CA SER A 143 -0.96 -13.26 28.26
C SER A 143 -1.57 -13.93 29.49
N GLU A 144 -1.68 -15.27 29.47
CA GLU A 144 -2.25 -16.07 30.57
C GLU A 144 -1.38 -16.09 31.82
N ALA A 145 -0.06 -15.90 31.67
CA ALA A 145 0.87 -15.81 32.78
C ALA A 145 0.73 -14.52 33.62
N GLY A 146 -0.06 -13.54 33.16
CA GLY A 146 -0.36 -12.30 33.87
C GLY A 146 0.81 -11.33 34.01
N ASN A 147 0.59 -10.27 34.79
CA ASN A 147 1.60 -9.25 35.05
C ASN A 147 2.69 -9.81 35.98
N ARG A 148 3.95 -9.70 35.55
CA ARG A 148 5.15 -10.15 36.29
C ARG A 148 5.98 -8.95 36.69
N ASP A 149 6.84 -9.12 37.70
CA ASP A 149 7.80 -8.07 38.03
C ASP A 149 8.98 -8.06 37.05
N LEU A 150 8.74 -7.46 35.87
CA LEU A 150 9.70 -7.32 34.77
C LEU A 150 10.34 -5.94 34.76
N ASP A 151 11.49 -5.81 34.10
CA ASP A 151 12.10 -4.51 33.80
C ASP A 151 11.32 -3.72 32.73
N LEU A 152 11.66 -2.43 32.59
CA LEU A 152 10.99 -1.52 31.66
C LEU A 152 11.11 -1.95 30.18
N PRO A 153 12.29 -2.34 29.65
CA PRO A 153 12.41 -2.88 28.30
C PRO A 153 11.49 -4.08 28.02
N THR A 154 11.46 -5.05 28.94
CA THR A 154 10.70 -6.28 28.79
C THR A 154 9.20 -6.03 28.94
N THR A 155 8.76 -5.21 29.91
CA THR A 155 7.36 -4.79 30.02
C THR A 155 6.90 -4.04 28.76
N SER A 156 7.73 -3.15 28.23
CA SER A 156 7.40 -2.40 27.01
C SER A 156 7.21 -3.34 25.80
N LEU A 157 8.12 -4.30 25.61
CA LEU A 157 8.00 -5.25 24.49
C LEU A 157 6.84 -6.24 24.69
N GLN A 158 6.62 -6.73 25.91
CA GLN A 158 5.47 -7.58 26.24
C GLN A 158 4.16 -6.85 25.92
N PHE A 159 4.02 -5.59 26.35
CA PHE A 159 2.86 -4.74 26.09
C PHE A 159 2.64 -4.54 24.59
N TYR A 160 3.70 -4.19 23.86
CA TYR A 160 3.67 -3.99 22.42
C TYR A 160 3.20 -5.26 21.68
N LEU A 161 3.83 -6.41 21.95
CA LEU A 161 3.52 -7.65 21.25
C LEU A 161 2.13 -8.21 21.61
N LEU A 162 1.70 -8.10 22.88
CA LEU A 162 0.36 -8.54 23.28
C LEU A 162 -0.71 -7.71 22.56
N ARG A 163 -0.64 -6.37 22.62
CA ARG A 163 -1.64 -5.51 21.96
C ARG A 163 -1.62 -5.62 20.45
N LYS A 164 -0.44 -5.67 19.81
CA LYS A 164 -0.30 -5.90 18.35
C LYS A 164 -1.02 -7.18 17.91
N HIS A 165 -1.02 -8.22 18.75
CA HIS A 165 -1.67 -9.51 18.46
C HIS A 165 -3.08 -9.65 19.07
N GLY A 166 -3.68 -8.56 19.54
CA GLY A 166 -5.08 -8.50 20.00
C GLY A 166 -5.33 -8.93 21.45
N TYR A 167 -4.28 -9.21 22.22
CA TYR A 167 -4.38 -9.56 23.64
C TYR A 167 -4.49 -8.29 24.51
N PRO A 168 -5.55 -8.12 25.31
CA PRO A 168 -5.71 -6.97 26.19
C PRO A 168 -4.72 -7.03 27.36
N ILE A 169 -4.06 -5.90 27.62
CA ILE A 169 -3.16 -5.68 28.76
C ILE A 169 -3.32 -4.22 29.21
N SER A 170 -3.53 -3.98 30.51
CA SER A 170 -3.69 -2.61 31.03
C SER A 170 -2.40 -1.80 30.89
N SER A 171 -2.50 -0.51 30.58
CA SER A 171 -1.38 0.42 30.62
C SER A 171 -0.87 0.70 32.04
N ASP A 172 -1.61 0.30 33.08
CA ASP A 172 -1.18 0.36 34.49
C ASP A 172 0.14 -0.36 34.76
N VAL A 173 0.55 -1.31 33.90
CA VAL A 173 1.85 -1.99 34.01
C VAL A 173 3.03 -1.02 34.00
N PHE A 174 2.85 0.18 33.45
CA PHE A 174 3.87 1.22 33.41
C PHE A 174 3.94 2.11 34.66
N LEU A 175 2.94 2.06 35.56
CA LEU A 175 2.88 2.92 36.76
C LEU A 175 4.10 2.74 37.67
N LYS A 176 4.63 1.51 37.77
CA LYS A 176 5.77 1.17 38.64
C LYS A 176 7.12 1.74 38.18
N PHE A 177 7.20 2.30 36.96
CA PHE A 177 8.43 2.88 36.41
C PHE A 177 8.43 4.43 36.43
N ARG A 178 7.41 5.04 37.02
CA ARG A 178 7.34 6.50 37.18
C ARG A 178 8.31 6.98 38.27
N ASP A 179 8.99 8.08 38.01
CA ASP A 179 9.75 8.85 38.99
C ASP A 179 8.82 9.67 39.92
N ASP A 180 9.41 10.38 40.87
CA ASP A 180 8.69 11.27 41.81
C ASP A 180 7.88 12.39 41.09
N ASN A 181 8.20 12.69 39.82
CA ASN A 181 7.51 13.67 38.99
C ASN A 181 6.43 13.03 38.09
N GLY A 182 6.23 11.71 38.16
CA GLY A 182 5.28 10.95 37.33
C GLY A 182 5.80 10.54 35.94
N ASN A 183 7.06 10.80 35.63
CA ASN A 183 7.68 10.53 34.33
C ASN A 183 8.42 9.20 34.30
N ILE A 184 8.50 8.55 33.13
CA ILE A 184 9.40 7.41 32.92
C ILE A 184 10.65 7.92 32.19
N VAL A 185 11.82 7.79 32.82
CA VAL A 185 13.09 8.33 32.33
C VAL A 185 14.09 7.21 32.06
N SER A 186 14.81 7.28 30.93
CA SER A 186 15.89 6.34 30.59
C SER A 186 16.98 7.01 29.78
N ASN A 187 18.24 6.70 30.09
CA ASN A 187 19.39 7.12 29.27
C ASN A 187 19.70 6.16 28.12
N ASP A 188 19.06 4.99 28.07
CA ASP A 188 19.17 4.06 26.94
C ASP A 188 18.10 4.36 25.88
N ALA A 189 18.57 4.76 24.69
CA ALA A 189 17.73 5.00 23.52
C ALA A 189 16.95 3.77 23.06
N ARG A 190 17.45 2.53 23.27
CA ARG A 190 16.74 1.30 22.88
C ARG A 190 15.56 1.04 23.81
N CYS A 191 15.74 1.20 25.12
CA CYS A 191 14.68 1.21 26.11
C CYS A 191 13.61 2.28 25.79
N LEU A 192 14.03 3.53 25.51
CA LEU A 192 13.11 4.60 25.12
C LEU A 192 12.33 4.29 23.83
N LEU A 193 12.98 3.67 22.83
CA LEU A 193 12.31 3.24 21.60
C LEU A 193 11.26 2.16 21.85
N ARG A 194 11.59 1.09 22.61
CA ARG A 194 10.61 0.05 22.97
C ARG A 194 9.40 0.65 23.70
N LEU A 195 9.64 1.59 24.63
CA LEU A 195 8.58 2.27 25.38
C LEU A 195 7.74 3.21 24.49
N TYR A 196 8.38 3.96 23.58
CA TYR A 196 7.72 4.81 22.59
C TYR A 196 6.82 3.98 21.67
N ASP A 197 7.34 2.90 21.07
CA ASP A 197 6.58 2.03 20.17
C ASP A 197 5.44 1.31 20.90
N ALA A 198 5.64 0.89 22.16
CA ALA A 198 4.59 0.34 23.02
C ALA A 198 3.46 1.33 23.29
N ALA A 199 3.78 2.59 23.62
CA ALA A 199 2.77 3.60 23.92
C ALA A 199 1.93 4.03 22.70
N HIS A 200 2.40 3.80 21.47
CA HIS A 200 1.61 4.03 20.26
C HIS A 200 0.51 2.99 20.01
N LEU A 201 0.40 1.96 20.85
CA LEU A 201 -0.74 1.03 20.95
C LEU A 201 -1.76 1.46 22.02
N ARG A 202 -1.84 2.76 22.31
CA ARG A 202 -2.84 3.33 23.23
C ARG A 202 -4.26 3.27 22.67
N VAL A 203 -5.23 3.18 23.58
CA VAL A 203 -6.66 3.38 23.29
C VAL A 203 -7.18 4.60 24.06
N HIS A 204 -8.42 5.00 23.78
CA HIS A 204 -9.05 6.15 24.44
C HIS A 204 -9.06 6.03 25.98
N GLY A 205 -8.77 7.13 26.66
CA GLY A 205 -8.73 7.22 28.12
C GLY A 205 -7.41 6.81 28.78
N GLU A 206 -6.40 6.39 28.01
CA GLU A 206 -5.09 5.96 28.55
C GLU A 206 -4.07 7.10 28.63
N GLU A 207 -4.38 8.15 29.39
CA GLU A 207 -3.54 9.35 29.56
C GLU A 207 -2.08 9.02 29.97
N ILE A 208 -1.84 7.89 30.64
CA ILE A 208 -0.50 7.39 30.96
C ILE A 208 0.35 7.20 29.70
N LEU A 209 -0.23 6.71 28.60
CA LEU A 209 0.49 6.45 27.35
C LEU A 209 0.74 7.73 26.56
N ASP A 210 -0.18 8.71 26.56
CA ASP A 210 0.06 10.04 25.96
C ASP A 210 1.23 10.77 26.62
N ASN A 211 1.29 10.71 27.96
CA ASN A 211 2.41 11.22 28.73
C ASN A 211 3.72 10.50 28.40
N ILE A 212 3.67 9.17 28.23
CA ILE A 212 4.84 8.36 27.82
C ILE A 212 5.31 8.73 26.41
N ILE A 213 4.41 8.86 25.42
CA ILE A 213 4.76 9.29 24.05
C ILE A 213 5.46 10.65 24.10
N THR A 214 4.88 11.62 24.82
CA THR A 214 5.42 12.98 24.93
C THR A 214 6.80 12.98 25.60
N SER A 215 6.94 12.28 26.73
CA SER A 215 8.20 12.20 27.47
C SER A 215 9.31 11.46 26.70
N THR A 216 9.00 10.30 26.12
CA THR A 216 9.98 9.51 25.34
C THR A 216 10.39 10.24 24.06
N LYS A 217 9.47 10.91 23.36
CA LYS A 217 9.76 11.76 22.21
C LYS A 217 10.78 12.86 22.56
N ASN A 218 10.54 13.57 23.67
CA ASN A 218 11.43 14.63 24.14
C ASN A 218 12.82 14.08 24.54
N GLN A 219 12.86 12.97 25.29
CA GLN A 219 14.11 12.32 25.69
C GLN A 219 14.92 11.82 24.48
N LEU A 220 14.28 11.15 23.52
CA LEU A 220 14.90 10.71 22.27
C LEU A 220 15.46 11.88 21.48
N GLN A 221 14.71 12.98 21.34
CA GLN A 221 15.19 14.21 20.68
C GLN A 221 16.39 14.84 21.38
N CYS A 222 16.50 14.77 22.71
CA CYS A 222 17.64 15.31 23.44
C CYS A 222 18.93 14.48 23.23
N ILE A 223 18.82 13.16 23.10
CA ILE A 223 19.99 12.27 22.97
C ILE A 223 20.41 11.99 21.53
N ILE A 224 19.52 12.18 20.54
CA ILE A 224 19.68 11.73 19.14
C ILE A 224 20.99 12.13 18.47
N GLU A 225 21.52 13.32 18.79
CA GLU A 225 22.76 13.82 18.19
C GLU A 225 24.01 13.10 18.69
N ASN A 226 23.95 12.48 19.88
CA ASN A 226 25.04 11.75 20.52
C ASN A 226 24.99 10.23 20.27
N LEU A 227 24.02 9.73 19.49
CA LEU A 227 23.86 8.31 19.20
C LEU A 227 24.76 7.84 18.05
N GLU A 228 25.22 6.60 18.15
CA GLU A 228 25.91 5.89 17.06
C GLU A 228 25.11 5.95 15.75
N PRO A 229 25.74 6.13 14.56
CA PRO A 229 25.04 6.47 13.33
C PRO A 229 23.87 5.53 12.96
N ASN A 230 24.03 4.21 13.15
CA ASN A 230 22.95 3.26 12.87
C ASN A 230 21.75 3.45 13.81
N LEU A 231 21.98 3.70 15.11
CA LEU A 231 20.93 3.90 16.10
C LEU A 231 20.26 5.27 15.94
N LYS A 232 21.04 6.29 15.55
CA LYS A 232 20.54 7.64 15.21
C LYS A 232 19.49 7.59 14.10
N GLU A 233 19.76 6.87 13.00
CA GLU A 233 18.78 6.72 11.91
C GLU A 233 17.53 5.91 12.33
N VAL A 234 17.69 4.87 13.18
CA VAL A 234 16.54 4.15 13.76
C VAL A 234 15.66 5.08 14.61
N VAL A 235 16.26 5.94 15.45
CA VAL A 235 15.52 6.92 16.25
C VAL A 235 14.81 7.95 15.37
N LYS A 236 15.49 8.52 14.36
CA LYS A 236 14.84 9.45 13.41
C LYS A 236 13.63 8.82 12.73
N TYR A 237 13.75 7.56 12.30
CA TYR A 237 12.67 6.86 11.61
C TYR A 237 11.49 6.56 12.55
N ALA A 238 11.74 6.15 13.80
CA ALA A 238 10.69 5.95 14.80
C ALA A 238 9.95 7.25 15.17
N LEU A 239 10.68 8.35 15.32
CA LEU A 239 10.10 9.68 15.58
C LEU A 239 9.26 10.21 14.40
N LYS A 240 9.46 9.69 13.18
CA LYS A 240 8.62 9.98 12.01
C LYS A 240 7.40 9.06 11.94
N THR A 241 7.59 7.76 12.11
CA THR A 241 6.51 6.76 12.11
C THR A 241 6.79 5.68 13.17
N PRO A 242 5.94 5.53 14.20
CA PRO A 242 6.10 4.50 15.23
C PRO A 242 5.93 3.11 14.63
N LEU A 243 6.59 2.10 15.21
CA LEU A 243 6.73 0.76 14.63
C LEU A 243 5.38 0.11 14.25
N PHE A 244 4.35 0.26 15.09
CA PHE A 244 3.01 -0.28 14.81
C PHE A 244 2.37 0.27 13.53
N ARG A 245 2.79 1.45 13.04
CA ARG A 245 2.23 2.14 11.87
C ARG A 245 3.08 2.01 10.59
N ARG A 246 4.21 1.29 10.65
CA ARG A 246 5.09 1.11 9.48
C ARG A 246 4.60 -0.01 8.57
N LEU A 247 4.78 0.14 7.26
CA LEU A 247 4.51 -0.91 6.28
C LEU A 247 5.45 -2.10 6.46
N ASN A 248 4.89 -3.30 6.66
CA ASN A 248 5.62 -4.53 7.00
C ASN A 248 6.83 -4.81 6.08
N ARG A 249 6.65 -4.69 4.75
CA ARG A 249 7.75 -4.94 3.79
C ARG A 249 8.78 -3.82 3.71
N VAL A 250 8.40 -2.58 4.04
CA VAL A 250 9.32 -1.45 4.09
C VAL A 250 10.17 -1.51 5.36
N GLU A 251 9.55 -1.80 6.51
CA GLU A 251 10.27 -2.09 7.77
C GLU A 251 11.20 -3.30 7.55
N ALA A 252 10.72 -4.43 7.01
CA ALA A 252 11.56 -5.59 6.77
C ALA A 252 12.78 -5.29 5.89
N ARG A 253 12.61 -4.51 4.80
CA ARG A 253 13.73 -4.15 3.91
C ARG A 253 14.81 -3.35 4.62
N GLN A 254 14.44 -2.50 5.56
CA GLN A 254 15.36 -1.68 6.37
C GLN A 254 15.93 -2.49 7.55
N TYR A 255 15.08 -3.24 8.25
CA TYR A 255 15.44 -3.99 9.45
C TYR A 255 16.38 -5.15 9.17
N ILE A 256 16.30 -5.81 8.01
CA ILE A 256 17.32 -6.79 7.59
C ILE A 256 18.74 -6.18 7.63
N SER A 257 18.92 -4.96 7.14
CA SER A 257 20.21 -4.25 7.15
C SER A 257 20.60 -3.65 8.51
N ILE A 258 19.67 -3.56 9.47
CA ILE A 258 19.94 -3.19 10.87
C ILE A 258 20.35 -4.45 11.65
N TYR A 259 19.63 -5.54 11.45
CA TYR A 259 19.85 -6.84 12.09
C TYR A 259 21.19 -7.45 11.67
N GLU A 260 21.55 -7.40 10.39
CA GLU A 260 22.88 -7.79 9.88
C GLU A 260 24.05 -7.04 10.53
N LYS A 261 23.84 -5.80 10.96
CA LYS A 261 24.85 -4.99 11.67
C LYS A 261 24.88 -5.23 13.18
N ASN A 262 23.92 -5.98 13.74
CA ASN A 262 23.93 -6.35 15.15
C ASN A 262 24.97 -7.46 15.36
N THR A 263 25.88 -7.30 16.31
CA THR A 263 26.90 -8.32 16.63
C THR A 263 26.30 -9.59 17.24
N GLU A 264 25.07 -9.54 17.73
CA GLU A 264 24.36 -10.63 18.41
C GLU A 264 23.27 -11.26 17.51
N HIS A 265 23.26 -10.98 16.20
CA HIS A 265 22.25 -11.54 15.32
C HIS A 265 22.41 -13.05 15.12
N ASN A 266 21.27 -13.73 14.96
CA ASN A 266 21.24 -15.13 14.58
C ASN A 266 21.36 -15.29 13.06
N ASP A 267 22.46 -15.88 12.59
CA ASP A 267 22.78 -16.13 11.17
C ASP A 267 21.65 -16.85 10.42
N VAL A 268 21.04 -17.87 11.05
CA VAL A 268 19.98 -18.70 10.45
C VAL A 268 18.74 -17.85 10.17
N ILE A 269 18.37 -16.97 11.10
CA ILE A 269 17.26 -16.02 10.95
C ILE A 269 17.58 -14.96 9.89
N LEU A 270 18.79 -14.38 9.89
CA LEU A 270 19.19 -13.37 8.91
C LEU A 270 19.20 -13.96 7.49
N GLU A 271 19.82 -15.12 7.30
CA GLU A 271 19.86 -15.81 6.02
C GLU A 271 18.46 -16.16 5.53
N PHE A 272 17.56 -16.60 6.43
CA PHE A 272 16.17 -16.85 6.07
C PHE A 272 15.45 -15.57 5.62
N ALA A 273 15.63 -14.46 6.34
CA ALA A 273 15.03 -13.17 6.00
C ALA A 273 15.47 -12.68 4.62
N LYS A 274 16.76 -12.75 4.29
CA LYS A 274 17.27 -12.38 2.95
C LYS A 274 16.68 -13.26 1.85
N LEU A 275 16.61 -14.58 2.07
CA LEU A 275 16.08 -15.54 1.10
C LEU A 275 14.57 -15.37 0.87
N ASP A 276 13.78 -15.30 1.94
CA ASP A 276 12.33 -15.06 1.84
C ASP A 276 12.04 -13.73 1.16
N PHE A 277 12.78 -12.67 1.53
CA PHE A 277 12.59 -11.35 0.94
C PHE A 277 12.75 -11.40 -0.58
N ASN A 278 13.82 -12.04 -1.08
CA ASN A 278 14.11 -12.19 -2.50
C ASN A 278 13.12 -13.12 -3.22
N ILE A 279 12.65 -14.19 -2.58
CA ILE A 279 11.63 -15.08 -3.14
C ILE A 279 10.32 -14.33 -3.36
N LEU A 280 9.92 -13.51 -2.39
CA LEU A 280 8.73 -12.67 -2.48
C LEU A 280 8.88 -11.53 -3.50
N LEU A 281 10.04 -10.87 -3.58
CA LEU A 281 10.33 -9.88 -4.63
C LEU A 281 10.11 -10.49 -6.03
N ASN A 282 10.63 -11.69 -6.28
CA ASN A 282 10.43 -12.38 -7.57
C ASN A 282 8.94 -12.67 -7.85
N LEU A 283 8.18 -13.11 -6.84
CA LEU A 283 6.73 -13.31 -6.95
C LEU A 283 6.01 -12.00 -7.34
N TYR A 284 6.36 -10.88 -6.71
CA TYR A 284 5.77 -9.58 -7.04
C TYR A 284 6.13 -9.11 -8.45
N CYS A 285 7.33 -9.44 -8.96
CA CYS A 285 7.71 -9.17 -10.34
C CYS A 285 6.93 -10.03 -11.36
N GLU A 286 6.61 -11.28 -11.02
CA GLU A 286 5.69 -12.11 -11.83
C GLU A 286 4.27 -11.52 -11.85
N GLU A 287 3.79 -11.00 -10.71
CA GLU A 287 2.49 -10.33 -10.59
C GLU A 287 2.44 -9.04 -11.42
N LEU A 288 3.45 -8.17 -11.29
CA LEU A 288 3.57 -6.93 -12.07
C LEU A 288 3.67 -7.20 -13.59
N ARG A 289 4.31 -8.30 -14.02
CA ARG A 289 4.34 -8.70 -15.43
C ARG A 289 2.95 -9.04 -15.95
N ASP A 290 2.18 -9.85 -15.22
CA ASP A 290 0.81 -10.20 -15.58
C ASP A 290 -0.08 -8.95 -15.65
N LEU A 291 0.01 -8.09 -14.62
CA LEU A 291 -0.74 -6.83 -14.53
C LEU A 291 -0.38 -5.83 -15.63
N THR A 292 0.90 -5.72 -16.01
CA THR A 292 1.36 -4.84 -17.09
C THR A 292 0.73 -5.22 -18.44
N LEU A 293 0.58 -6.52 -18.71
CA LEU A 293 -0.04 -7.00 -19.96
C LEU A 293 -1.54 -6.66 -19.98
N TRP A 294 -2.26 -6.96 -18.90
CA TRP A 294 -3.67 -6.61 -18.75
C TRP A 294 -3.90 -5.09 -18.84
N TRP A 295 -3.09 -4.30 -18.15
CA TRP A 295 -3.27 -2.85 -18.06
C TRP A 295 -3.05 -2.15 -19.40
N LYS A 296 -2.03 -2.56 -20.17
CA LYS A 296 -1.79 -2.05 -21.52
C LYS A 296 -2.95 -2.36 -22.47
N GLU A 297 -3.53 -3.56 -22.40
CA GLU A 297 -4.71 -3.92 -23.18
C GLU A 297 -5.93 -3.07 -22.76
N PHE A 298 -6.18 -2.95 -21.45
CA PHE A 298 -7.26 -2.16 -20.88
C PHE A 298 -7.19 -0.68 -21.31
N GLN A 299 -6.06 -0.01 -21.10
CA GLN A 299 -5.85 1.39 -21.45
C GLN A 299 -5.98 1.64 -22.96
N THR A 300 -5.44 0.74 -23.79
CA THR A 300 -5.48 0.89 -25.25
C THR A 300 -6.92 0.79 -25.78
N GLN A 301 -7.73 -0.10 -25.21
CA GLN A 301 -9.14 -0.25 -25.59
C GLN A 301 -10.02 0.88 -25.07
N ALA A 302 -9.86 1.24 -23.78
CA ALA A 302 -10.69 2.25 -23.11
C ALA A 302 -10.23 3.70 -23.33
N ASN A 303 -9.07 3.91 -24.00
CA ASN A 303 -8.47 5.21 -24.30
C ASN A 303 -8.31 6.13 -23.06
N THR A 304 -8.04 5.53 -21.89
CA THR A 304 -7.97 6.22 -20.59
C THR A 304 -6.72 7.09 -20.44
N SER A 305 -5.68 6.85 -21.24
CA SER A 305 -4.41 7.61 -21.23
C SER A 305 -4.56 9.10 -21.60
N MET A 306 -5.73 9.53 -22.07
CA MET A 306 -6.03 10.94 -22.31
C MET A 306 -6.32 11.74 -21.03
N TYR A 307 -6.68 11.10 -19.92
CA TYR A 307 -7.14 11.79 -18.70
C TYR A 307 -6.76 11.10 -17.38
N ALA A 308 -6.66 9.76 -17.35
CA ALA A 308 -6.38 9.02 -16.12
C ALA A 308 -4.88 8.91 -15.83
N ARG A 309 -4.52 8.92 -14.55
CA ARG A 309 -3.15 8.71 -14.05
C ARG A 309 -2.70 7.27 -14.34
N ASP A 310 -1.53 7.12 -14.98
CA ASP A 310 -0.91 5.80 -15.15
C ASP A 310 -0.08 5.44 -13.89
N ARG A 311 -0.65 4.57 -13.03
CA ARG A 311 -0.14 4.27 -11.69
C ARG A 311 -0.25 2.78 -11.32
N MET A 312 -0.02 1.88 -12.29
CA MET A 312 -0.18 0.43 -12.09
C MET A 312 0.78 -0.14 -11.04
N VAL A 313 2.05 0.29 -11.02
CA VAL A 313 3.06 -0.19 -10.07
C VAL A 313 2.77 0.32 -8.65
N GLU A 314 2.36 1.58 -8.55
CA GLU A 314 1.97 2.24 -7.31
C GLU A 314 0.69 1.64 -6.72
N MET A 315 -0.29 1.30 -7.58
CA MET A 315 -1.51 0.61 -7.15
C MET A 315 -1.21 -0.83 -6.70
N HIS A 316 -0.28 -1.53 -7.35
CA HIS A 316 0.19 -2.82 -6.88
C HIS A 316 0.94 -2.70 -5.54
N PHE A 317 1.70 -1.62 -5.33
CA PHE A 317 2.35 -1.31 -4.05
C PHE A 317 1.33 -1.04 -2.93
N TRP A 318 0.20 -0.39 -3.23
CA TRP A 318 -0.96 -0.32 -2.31
C TRP A 318 -1.41 -1.71 -1.87
N MET A 319 -1.66 -2.61 -2.81
CA MET A 319 -2.14 -3.97 -2.48
C MET A 319 -1.09 -4.81 -1.77
N LEU A 320 0.20 -4.60 -2.08
CA LEU A 320 1.33 -5.20 -1.37
C LEU A 320 1.41 -4.73 0.09
N GLY A 321 1.08 -3.47 0.37
CA GLY A 321 1.01 -2.94 1.72
C GLY A 321 -0.02 -3.67 2.60
N VAL A 322 -1.17 -4.02 2.01
CA VAL A 322 -2.27 -4.76 2.68
C VAL A 322 -2.03 -6.27 2.75
N PHE A 323 -1.48 -6.85 1.68
CA PHE A 323 -1.27 -8.29 1.50
C PHE A 323 0.13 -8.56 0.95
N PHE A 324 1.11 -8.86 1.82
CA PHE A 324 2.49 -9.15 1.37
C PHE A 324 2.80 -10.63 1.21
N GLU A 325 2.04 -11.48 1.89
CA GLU A 325 2.29 -12.91 2.03
C GLU A 325 2.06 -13.65 0.68
N PRO A 326 2.77 -14.77 0.42
CA PRO A 326 2.76 -15.40 -0.89
C PRO A 326 1.39 -15.98 -1.27
N GLN A 327 0.61 -16.47 -0.29
CA GLN A 327 -0.73 -17.02 -0.52
C GLN A 327 -1.74 -15.99 -1.07
N TYR A 328 -1.50 -14.69 -0.89
CA TYR A 328 -2.38 -13.61 -1.36
C TYR A 328 -1.96 -13.03 -2.72
N SER A 329 -1.18 -13.78 -3.50
CA SER A 329 -0.80 -13.41 -4.88
C SER A 329 -2.00 -13.10 -5.78
N TYR A 330 -3.04 -13.94 -5.72
CA TYR A 330 -4.27 -13.69 -6.45
C TYR A 330 -4.97 -12.41 -5.96
N SER A 331 -5.11 -12.24 -4.64
CA SER A 331 -5.69 -11.05 -4.01
C SER A 331 -5.01 -9.76 -4.47
N ARG A 332 -3.67 -9.71 -4.45
CA ARG A 332 -2.92 -8.53 -4.92
C ARG A 332 -3.26 -8.17 -6.36
N LYS A 333 -3.24 -9.15 -7.28
CA LYS A 333 -3.57 -8.91 -8.70
C LYS A 333 -5.02 -8.46 -8.87
N MET A 334 -5.97 -9.20 -8.30
CA MET A 334 -7.40 -8.90 -8.37
C MET A 334 -7.71 -7.49 -7.86
N LEU A 335 -7.22 -7.14 -6.66
CA LEU A 335 -7.44 -5.83 -6.06
C LEU A 335 -6.74 -4.72 -6.86
N THR A 336 -5.56 -4.97 -7.43
CA THR A 336 -4.88 -3.98 -8.29
C THR A 336 -5.71 -3.65 -9.53
N GLN A 337 -6.30 -4.66 -10.18
CA GLN A 337 -7.19 -4.45 -11.33
C GLN A 337 -8.44 -3.65 -10.94
N LEU A 338 -9.07 -4.01 -9.83
CA LEU A 338 -10.28 -3.34 -9.33
C LEU A 338 -9.99 -1.90 -8.90
N PHE A 339 -8.85 -1.63 -8.24
CA PHE A 339 -8.51 -0.28 -7.79
C PHE A 339 -7.90 0.60 -8.88
N LEU A 340 -7.32 0.05 -9.94
CA LEU A 340 -7.04 0.81 -11.16
C LEU A 340 -8.32 1.27 -11.86
N ILE A 341 -9.37 0.44 -11.86
CA ILE A 341 -10.71 0.87 -12.29
C ILE A 341 -11.21 2.00 -11.37
N VAL A 342 -11.12 1.85 -10.05
CA VAL A 342 -11.52 2.91 -9.08
C VAL A 342 -10.77 4.22 -9.36
N SER A 343 -9.45 4.19 -9.58
CA SER A 343 -8.67 5.41 -9.91
C SER A 343 -9.04 6.03 -11.26
N ILE A 344 -9.45 5.24 -12.26
CA ILE A 344 -9.98 5.80 -13.52
C ILE A 344 -11.32 6.49 -13.26
N LEU A 345 -12.18 5.94 -12.39
CA LEU A 345 -13.45 6.57 -12.03
C LEU A 345 -13.22 7.89 -11.26
N ASP A 346 -12.29 7.89 -10.31
CA ASP A 346 -11.81 9.08 -9.58
C ASP A 346 -11.39 10.19 -10.56
N ASP A 347 -10.42 9.90 -11.44
CA ASP A 347 -9.95 10.84 -12.47
C ASP A 347 -11.07 11.31 -13.42
N LEU A 348 -11.99 10.41 -13.77
CA LEU A 348 -13.12 10.73 -14.64
C LEU A 348 -14.06 11.75 -13.99
N TYR A 349 -14.49 11.51 -12.75
CA TYR A 349 -15.45 12.36 -12.05
C TYR A 349 -14.85 13.71 -11.59
N ASP A 350 -13.58 13.72 -11.16
CA ASP A 350 -12.92 14.92 -10.67
C ASP A 350 -12.52 15.89 -11.79
N ASN A 351 -11.98 15.36 -12.90
CA ASN A 351 -11.18 16.16 -13.84
C ASN A 351 -11.68 16.13 -15.30
N TYR A 352 -12.57 15.21 -15.69
CA TYR A 352 -12.82 14.96 -17.12
C TYR A 352 -14.29 14.97 -17.57
N CYS A 353 -15.20 14.27 -16.89
CA CYS A 353 -16.60 14.23 -17.33
C CYS A 353 -17.39 15.45 -16.85
N THR A 354 -18.39 15.83 -17.65
CA THR A 354 -19.44 16.75 -17.17
C THR A 354 -20.37 16.03 -16.19
N THR A 355 -21.10 16.80 -15.37
CA THR A 355 -22.12 16.29 -14.44
C THR A 355 -23.12 15.35 -15.11
N GLU A 356 -23.60 15.70 -16.31
CA GLU A 356 -24.59 14.93 -17.07
C GLU A 356 -24.04 13.59 -17.57
N GLU A 357 -22.82 13.62 -18.12
CA GLU A 357 -22.08 12.43 -18.56
C GLU A 357 -21.78 11.50 -17.38
N GLY A 358 -21.30 12.05 -16.27
CA GLY A 358 -21.05 11.33 -15.02
C GLY A 358 -22.33 10.71 -14.45
N SER A 359 -23.45 11.45 -14.43
CA SER A 359 -24.76 10.94 -13.99
C SER A 359 -25.22 9.76 -14.85
N THR A 360 -25.05 9.88 -16.16
CA THR A 360 -25.43 8.83 -17.12
C THR A 360 -24.54 7.59 -16.98
N PHE A 361 -23.24 7.79 -16.77
CA PHE A 361 -22.29 6.70 -16.53
C PHE A 361 -22.54 6.00 -15.18
N ALA A 362 -22.83 6.75 -14.12
CA ALA A 362 -23.26 6.21 -12.82
C ALA A 362 -24.53 5.37 -12.95
N ALA A 363 -25.53 5.86 -13.69
CA ALA A 363 -26.78 5.12 -13.94
C ALA A 363 -26.54 3.83 -14.74
N ALA A 364 -25.65 3.87 -15.75
CA ALA A 364 -25.25 2.67 -16.50
C ALA A 364 -24.57 1.64 -15.59
N LEU A 365 -23.63 2.04 -14.74
CA LEU A 365 -23.01 1.17 -13.74
C LEU A 365 -24.04 0.60 -12.76
N GLN A 366 -25.01 1.38 -12.28
CA GLN A 366 -26.07 0.85 -11.41
C GLN A 366 -26.94 -0.21 -12.10
N ARG A 367 -27.20 -0.07 -13.41
CA ARG A 367 -27.92 -1.05 -14.21
C ARG A 367 -27.09 -2.32 -14.49
N TRP A 368 -25.79 -2.16 -14.75
CA TRP A 368 -24.82 -3.25 -14.97
C TRP A 368 -25.26 -4.25 -16.06
N ASP A 369 -25.60 -3.70 -17.22
CA ASP A 369 -26.10 -4.37 -18.41
C ASP A 369 -25.26 -3.90 -19.61
N GLU A 370 -24.79 -4.82 -20.46
CA GLU A 370 -24.01 -4.47 -21.67
C GLU A 370 -24.79 -3.50 -22.58
N ALA A 371 -26.12 -3.63 -22.66
CA ALA A 371 -26.97 -2.73 -23.44
C ALA A 371 -27.04 -1.29 -22.90
N ALA A 372 -26.62 -1.05 -21.65
CA ALA A 372 -26.49 0.31 -21.11
C ALA A 372 -25.30 1.07 -21.71
N ALA A 373 -24.33 0.39 -22.34
CA ALA A 373 -23.19 1.03 -23.00
C ALA A 373 -23.63 1.98 -24.13
N GLU A 374 -24.76 1.72 -24.80
CA GLU A 374 -25.36 2.62 -25.80
C GLU A 374 -25.72 4.00 -25.19
N GLN A 375 -26.07 4.04 -23.91
CA GLN A 375 -26.48 5.26 -23.20
C GLN A 375 -25.27 6.06 -22.73
N CYS A 376 -24.12 5.42 -22.52
CA CYS A 376 -22.88 6.10 -22.16
C CYS A 376 -22.37 7.00 -23.31
N PRO A 377 -21.71 8.13 -22.97
CA PRO A 377 -20.92 8.92 -23.92
C PRO A 377 -19.98 8.05 -24.74
N SER A 378 -19.81 8.37 -26.03
CA SER A 378 -19.12 7.48 -26.99
C SER A 378 -17.72 7.06 -26.55
N TYR A 379 -16.97 7.96 -25.90
CA TYR A 379 -15.62 7.70 -25.37
C TYR A 379 -15.60 6.83 -24.11
N LEU A 380 -16.72 6.74 -23.37
CA LEU A 380 -16.85 5.95 -22.14
C LEU A 380 -17.41 4.54 -22.37
N ARG A 381 -17.94 4.25 -23.57
CA ARG A 381 -18.55 2.95 -23.87
C ARG A 381 -17.58 1.78 -23.68
N THR A 382 -16.36 1.90 -24.19
CA THR A 382 -15.35 0.85 -24.04
C THR A 382 -14.85 0.73 -22.61
N LEU A 383 -14.71 1.84 -21.88
CA LEU A 383 -14.40 1.79 -20.44
C LEU A 383 -15.47 0.98 -19.68
N TYR A 384 -16.74 1.29 -19.90
CA TYR A 384 -17.85 0.59 -19.27
C TYR A 384 -17.83 -0.92 -19.56
N ILE A 385 -17.69 -1.33 -20.83
CA ILE A 385 -17.59 -2.75 -21.21
C ILE A 385 -16.36 -3.43 -20.59
N ASN A 386 -15.22 -2.74 -20.52
CA ASN A 386 -14.00 -3.26 -19.90
C ASN A 386 -14.14 -3.44 -18.38
N ILE A 387 -14.87 -2.56 -17.70
CA ILE A 387 -15.23 -2.71 -16.27
C ILE A 387 -16.13 -3.94 -16.08
N LEU A 388 -17.21 -4.07 -16.87
CA LEU A 388 -18.12 -5.23 -16.80
C LEU A 388 -17.36 -6.54 -17.02
N THR A 389 -16.49 -6.58 -18.03
CA THR A 389 -15.70 -7.77 -18.39
C THR A 389 -14.71 -8.13 -17.28
N THR A 390 -13.91 -7.16 -16.81
CA THR A 390 -12.91 -7.41 -15.75
C THR A 390 -13.54 -7.93 -14.47
N VAL A 391 -14.65 -7.33 -14.02
CA VAL A 391 -15.35 -7.76 -12.80
C VAL A 391 -16.02 -9.12 -12.99
N LYS A 392 -16.53 -9.43 -14.19
CA LYS A 392 -17.09 -10.74 -14.51
C LYS A 392 -16.01 -11.83 -14.48
N ASP A 393 -14.85 -11.59 -15.09
CA ASP A 393 -13.73 -12.53 -15.08
C ASP A 393 -13.27 -12.82 -13.64
N ILE A 394 -13.14 -11.78 -12.81
CA ILE A 394 -12.85 -11.91 -11.37
C ILE A 394 -13.96 -12.69 -10.63
N GLU A 395 -15.24 -12.43 -10.91
CA GLU A 395 -16.36 -13.17 -10.31
C GLU A 395 -16.34 -14.66 -10.70
N GLU A 396 -15.93 -14.98 -11.93
CA GLU A 396 -15.76 -16.36 -12.42
C GLU A 396 -14.53 -17.04 -11.77
N GLU A 397 -13.40 -16.36 -11.67
CA GLU A 397 -12.18 -16.86 -10.99
C GLU A 397 -12.40 -17.11 -9.50
N LEU A 398 -13.11 -16.22 -8.81
CA LEU A 398 -13.49 -16.41 -7.40
C LEU A 398 -14.45 -17.59 -7.22
N LYS A 399 -15.42 -17.79 -8.11
CA LYS A 399 -16.30 -18.98 -8.09
C LYS A 399 -15.52 -20.28 -8.30
N LEU A 400 -14.51 -20.30 -9.17
CA LEU A 400 -13.63 -21.45 -9.38
C LEU A 400 -12.81 -21.79 -8.11
N GLN A 401 -12.57 -20.80 -7.26
CA GLN A 401 -11.97 -20.96 -5.92
C GLN A 401 -13.02 -21.29 -4.83
N ASN A 402 -14.25 -21.66 -5.20
CA ASN A 402 -15.40 -21.91 -4.32
C ASN A 402 -15.83 -20.73 -3.45
N ASN A 403 -15.45 -19.50 -3.81
CA ASN A 403 -15.75 -18.31 -3.05
C ASN A 403 -17.25 -17.96 -3.10
N LYS A 404 -17.93 -18.08 -1.95
CA LYS A 404 -19.38 -17.84 -1.82
C LYS A 404 -19.77 -16.36 -2.00
N HIS A 405 -18.81 -15.45 -1.88
CA HIS A 405 -19.00 -14.01 -1.83
C HIS A 405 -18.59 -13.28 -3.12
N ALA A 406 -18.17 -14.02 -4.16
CA ALA A 406 -17.74 -13.48 -5.46
C ALA A 406 -18.70 -12.41 -6.03
N LYS A 407 -20.01 -12.62 -5.92
CA LYS A 407 -21.06 -11.71 -6.42
C LYS A 407 -21.06 -10.32 -5.77
N LEU A 408 -20.45 -10.17 -4.58
CA LEU A 408 -20.38 -8.89 -3.86
C LEU A 408 -19.36 -7.92 -4.48
N VAL A 409 -18.37 -8.41 -5.23
CA VAL A 409 -17.34 -7.57 -5.89
C VAL A 409 -17.99 -6.52 -6.79
N LYS A 410 -18.96 -6.92 -7.62
CA LYS A 410 -19.81 -6.02 -8.42
C LYS A 410 -20.48 -4.94 -7.57
N GLY A 411 -21.09 -5.34 -6.45
CA GLY A 411 -21.81 -4.43 -5.57
C GLY A 411 -20.92 -3.31 -5.03
N LEU A 412 -19.67 -3.63 -4.69
CA LEU A 412 -18.69 -2.68 -4.18
C LEU A 412 -18.22 -1.69 -5.26
N ILE A 413 -18.07 -2.10 -6.52
CA ILE A 413 -17.77 -1.17 -7.63
C ILE A 413 -18.94 -0.22 -7.91
N ILE A 414 -20.18 -0.71 -7.85
CA ILE A 414 -21.39 0.13 -7.98
C ILE A 414 -21.48 1.14 -6.82
N ASP A 415 -21.15 0.71 -5.60
CA ASP A 415 -21.17 1.59 -4.42
C ASP A 415 -20.11 2.68 -4.50
N MET A 416 -18.90 2.37 -4.96
CA MET A 416 -17.85 3.37 -5.21
C MET A 416 -18.30 4.44 -6.21
N ALA A 417 -18.88 4.02 -7.34
CA ALA A 417 -19.37 4.96 -8.37
C ALA A 417 -20.47 5.89 -7.84
N LYS A 418 -21.29 5.44 -6.88
CA LYS A 418 -22.25 6.30 -6.17
C LYS A 418 -21.57 7.30 -5.23
N CYS A 419 -20.48 6.92 -4.58
CA CYS A 419 -19.72 7.81 -3.68
C CYS A 419 -19.11 8.97 -4.47
N TYR A 420 -18.39 8.69 -5.57
CA TYR A 420 -17.85 9.75 -6.44
C TYR A 420 -18.93 10.62 -7.08
N HIS A 421 -20.06 10.03 -7.49
CA HIS A 421 -21.17 10.81 -8.02
C HIS A 421 -21.79 11.76 -6.97
N ALA A 422 -21.83 11.37 -5.69
CA ALA A 422 -22.28 12.26 -4.61
C ALA A 422 -21.32 13.44 -4.37
N GLU A 423 -20.01 13.24 -4.52
CA GLU A 423 -19.01 14.31 -4.45
C GLU A 423 -19.12 15.28 -5.64
N VAL A 424 -19.41 14.78 -6.84
CA VAL A 424 -19.76 15.61 -8.00
C VAL A 424 -21.00 16.46 -7.73
N GLU A 425 -22.07 15.90 -7.15
CA GLU A 425 -23.22 16.70 -6.75
C GLU A 425 -22.87 17.78 -5.71
N TRP A 426 -21.96 17.49 -4.77
CA TRP A 426 -21.47 18.47 -3.80
C TRP A 426 -20.70 19.61 -4.47
N ARG A 427 -19.73 19.30 -5.35
CA ARG A 427 -19.01 20.29 -6.18
C ARG A 427 -19.97 21.21 -6.93
N ASP A 428 -20.92 20.62 -7.65
CA ASP A 428 -21.73 21.36 -8.62
C ASP A 428 -22.78 22.23 -7.91
N LYS A 429 -23.27 21.80 -6.75
CA LYS A 429 -24.08 22.61 -5.82
C LYS A 429 -23.25 23.68 -5.08
N LYS A 430 -21.92 23.67 -5.22
CA LYS A 430 -20.95 24.44 -4.44
C LYS A 430 -21.17 24.28 -2.94
N TYR A 431 -21.42 23.03 -2.54
CA TYR A 431 -21.62 22.69 -1.13
C TYR A 431 -20.32 22.92 -0.37
N VAL A 432 -20.39 23.66 0.73
CA VAL A 432 -19.25 23.90 1.62
C VAL A 432 -19.65 23.38 3.00
N PRO A 433 -19.21 22.16 3.38
CA PRO A 433 -19.44 21.62 4.71
C PRO A 433 -19.12 22.63 5.82
N THR A 434 -19.90 22.56 6.88
CA THR A 434 -19.80 23.45 8.05
C THR A 434 -18.92 22.87 9.14
N THR A 435 -18.75 21.55 9.17
CA THR A 435 -17.87 20.83 10.08
C THR A 435 -17.09 19.72 9.37
N VAL A 436 -16.01 19.25 10.00
CA VAL A 436 -15.23 18.07 9.54
C VAL A 436 -16.09 16.80 9.57
N GLU A 437 -16.90 16.61 10.61
CA GLU A 437 -17.84 15.48 10.73
C GLU A 437 -18.88 15.48 9.59
N GLU A 438 -19.39 16.66 9.19
CA GLU A 438 -20.30 16.76 8.04
C GLU A 438 -19.61 16.35 6.73
N HIS A 439 -18.36 16.76 6.54
CA HIS A 439 -17.54 16.40 5.38
C HIS A 439 -17.30 14.88 5.31
N LEU A 440 -16.83 14.29 6.43
CA LEU A 440 -16.47 12.87 6.53
C LEU A 440 -17.64 11.92 6.29
N ARG A 441 -18.90 12.33 6.51
CA ARG A 441 -20.09 11.51 6.20
C ARG A 441 -20.21 11.09 4.73
N VAL A 442 -19.59 11.84 3.82
CA VAL A 442 -19.47 11.47 2.39
C VAL A 442 -18.03 11.08 2.09
N SER A 443 -17.08 11.94 2.44
CA SER A 443 -15.69 11.84 1.96
C SER A 443 -14.87 10.69 2.57
N ALA A 444 -15.24 10.20 3.76
CA ALA A 444 -14.61 9.01 4.30
C ALA A 444 -14.95 7.78 3.45
N ARG A 445 -16.17 7.68 2.90
CA ARG A 445 -16.58 6.54 2.07
C ARG A 445 -16.01 6.64 0.65
N SER A 446 -15.87 7.84 0.08
CA SER A 446 -15.22 8.06 -1.22
C SER A 446 -13.71 7.81 -1.22
N SER A 447 -13.05 7.79 -0.04
CA SER A 447 -11.64 7.35 0.08
C SER A 447 -11.38 5.93 -0.45
N GLY A 448 -12.44 5.15 -0.68
CA GLY A 448 -12.40 3.79 -1.22
C GLY A 448 -11.86 2.73 -0.26
N CYS A 449 -11.38 3.12 0.93
CA CYS A 449 -10.78 2.19 1.89
C CYS A 449 -11.77 1.15 2.43
N MET A 450 -13.05 1.51 2.59
CA MET A 450 -14.11 0.55 2.93
C MET A 450 -14.20 -0.55 1.86
N HIS A 451 -14.26 -0.17 0.59
CA HIS A 451 -14.37 -1.10 -0.52
C HIS A 451 -13.11 -1.96 -0.65
N LEU A 452 -11.92 -1.41 -0.37
CA LEU A 452 -10.66 -2.16 -0.38
C LEU A 452 -10.66 -3.21 0.73
N ALA A 453 -11.01 -2.85 1.96
CA ALA A 453 -11.13 -3.79 3.07
C ALA A 453 -12.15 -4.90 2.75
N SER A 454 -13.34 -4.55 2.26
CA SER A 454 -14.39 -5.53 1.90
C SER A 454 -13.98 -6.45 0.74
N GLN A 455 -13.41 -5.93 -0.35
CA GLN A 455 -12.89 -6.77 -1.45
C GLN A 455 -11.69 -7.61 -1.00
N GLY A 456 -10.87 -7.07 -0.11
CA GLY A 456 -9.78 -7.77 0.55
C GLY A 456 -10.28 -9.00 1.30
N PHE A 457 -11.27 -8.84 2.19
CA PHE A 457 -11.88 -9.95 2.91
C PHE A 457 -12.51 -10.98 1.98
N ILE A 458 -13.25 -10.54 0.94
CA ILE A 458 -13.77 -11.45 -0.10
C ILE A 458 -12.62 -12.26 -0.72
N SER A 459 -11.50 -11.63 -1.07
CA SER A 459 -10.36 -12.33 -1.69
C SER A 459 -9.69 -13.38 -0.80
N MET A 460 -9.90 -13.35 0.52
CA MET A 460 -9.28 -14.28 1.48
C MET A 460 -10.00 -15.64 1.58
N GLY A 461 -11.11 -15.82 0.85
CA GLY A 461 -11.84 -17.09 0.78
C GLY A 461 -12.33 -17.56 2.16
N ASP A 462 -12.13 -18.83 2.49
CA ASP A 462 -12.60 -19.45 3.74
C ASP A 462 -12.00 -18.83 5.03
N VAL A 463 -11.01 -17.95 4.94
CA VAL A 463 -10.50 -17.19 6.11
C VAL A 463 -11.48 -16.09 6.54
N ALA A 464 -12.28 -15.56 5.60
CA ALA A 464 -13.35 -14.61 5.88
C ALA A 464 -14.69 -15.37 5.93
N SER A 465 -15.30 -15.46 7.12
CA SER A 465 -16.65 -16.02 7.26
C SER A 465 -17.70 -15.11 6.61
N ALA A 466 -18.88 -15.67 6.35
CA ALA A 466 -20.03 -14.87 5.89
C ALA A 466 -20.35 -13.74 6.88
N ASP A 467 -20.37 -14.07 8.18
CA ASP A 467 -20.60 -13.14 9.28
C ASP A 467 -19.55 -12.01 9.32
N ALA A 468 -18.29 -12.29 8.97
CA ALA A 468 -17.24 -11.28 8.89
C ALA A 468 -17.43 -10.32 7.70
N ILE A 469 -17.92 -10.83 6.57
CA ILE A 469 -18.21 -10.02 5.37
C ILE A 469 -19.49 -9.18 5.58
N GLU A 470 -20.49 -9.72 6.28
CA GLU A 470 -21.67 -8.97 6.72
C GLU A 470 -21.27 -7.89 7.73
N TRP A 471 -20.48 -8.22 8.76
CA TRP A 471 -19.92 -7.28 9.73
C TRP A 471 -19.18 -6.12 9.03
N ALA A 472 -18.28 -6.43 8.08
CA ALA A 472 -17.56 -5.39 7.33
C ALA A 472 -18.51 -4.45 6.55
N SER A 473 -19.65 -4.98 6.08
CA SER A 473 -20.68 -4.21 5.36
C SER A 473 -21.47 -3.27 6.28
N THR A 474 -21.44 -3.47 7.61
CA THR A 474 -22.06 -2.56 8.60
C THR A 474 -21.28 -1.26 8.83
N TYR A 475 -20.12 -1.09 8.19
CA TYR A 475 -19.17 0.01 8.38
C TYR A 475 -18.70 0.15 9.86
N PRO A 476 -18.07 -0.91 10.40
CA PRO A 476 -17.61 -1.00 11.78
C PRO A 476 -16.53 0.03 12.09
N LYS A 477 -16.30 0.28 13.39
CA LYS A 477 -15.45 1.37 13.87
C LYS A 477 -14.03 1.30 13.30
N ILE A 478 -13.41 0.12 13.25
CA ILE A 478 -12.09 -0.06 12.60
C ILE A 478 -12.08 0.37 11.12
N ILE A 479 -13.03 -0.06 10.30
CA ILE A 479 -13.05 0.28 8.85
C ILE A 479 -13.31 1.78 8.66
N ARG A 480 -14.15 2.38 9.51
CA ARG A 480 -14.39 3.82 9.54
C ARG A 480 -13.13 4.60 9.89
N ALA A 481 -12.41 4.19 10.92
CA ALA A 481 -11.16 4.81 11.32
C ALA A 481 -10.09 4.75 10.21
N VAL A 482 -9.95 3.61 9.52
CA VAL A 482 -9.08 3.51 8.33
C VAL A 482 -9.48 4.51 7.24
N CYS A 483 -10.78 4.66 6.98
CA CYS A 483 -11.30 5.62 6.01
C CYS A 483 -11.03 7.08 6.41
N ILE A 484 -11.13 7.40 7.71
CA ILE A 484 -10.80 8.73 8.25
C ILE A 484 -9.30 9.01 8.08
N ILE A 485 -8.42 8.07 8.45
CA ILE A 485 -6.96 8.21 8.23
C ILE A 485 -6.65 8.45 6.76
N ALA A 486 -7.27 7.66 5.86
CA ALA A 486 -7.09 7.79 4.42
C ALA A 486 -7.47 9.19 3.91
N ARG A 487 -8.69 9.63 4.24
CA ARG A 487 -9.23 10.92 3.81
C ARG A 487 -8.45 12.09 4.39
N LEU A 488 -8.21 12.11 5.70
CA LEU A 488 -7.51 13.21 6.36
C LEU A 488 -6.04 13.32 5.92
N ALA A 489 -5.32 12.19 5.80
CA ALA A 489 -3.93 12.23 5.34
C ALA A 489 -3.83 12.69 3.88
N ASN A 490 -4.73 12.21 3.01
CA ASN A 490 -4.81 12.65 1.61
C ASN A 490 -5.07 14.16 1.53
N ASP A 491 -6.17 14.64 2.11
CA ASP A 491 -6.59 16.05 2.11
C ASP A 491 -5.50 17.00 2.66
N ILE A 492 -4.79 16.61 3.74
CA ILE A 492 -3.67 17.41 4.26
C ILE A 492 -2.57 17.60 3.20
N MET A 493 -2.27 16.59 2.39
CA MET A 493 -1.25 16.68 1.33
C MET A 493 -1.77 17.33 0.04
N SER A 494 -3.07 17.21 -0.26
CA SER A 494 -3.67 17.68 -1.51
C SER A 494 -4.36 19.04 -1.44
N HIS A 495 -4.70 19.59 -0.26
CA HIS A 495 -5.56 20.77 -0.12
C HIS A 495 -5.15 21.98 -1.00
N LYS A 496 -3.85 22.24 -1.20
CA LYS A 496 -3.35 23.36 -2.03
C LYS A 496 -3.63 23.15 -3.52
N ARG A 497 -3.60 21.90 -3.98
CA ARG A 497 -3.95 21.51 -5.36
C ARG A 497 -5.46 21.60 -5.57
N GLU A 498 -6.24 21.18 -4.59
CA GLU A 498 -7.72 21.22 -4.63
C GLU A 498 -8.26 22.64 -4.56
N GLU A 499 -7.65 23.52 -3.75
CA GLU A 499 -7.98 24.94 -3.73
C GLU A 499 -7.73 25.59 -5.10
N ALA A 500 -6.63 25.23 -5.76
CA ALA A 500 -6.28 25.73 -7.08
C ALA A 500 -7.23 25.24 -8.19
N SER A 501 -7.73 24.00 -8.10
CA SER A 501 -8.72 23.47 -9.06
C SER A 501 -10.12 24.06 -8.86
N LYS A 502 -10.44 24.53 -7.65
CA LYS A 502 -11.78 25.02 -7.23
C LYS A 502 -12.87 23.95 -7.32
N ASN A 503 -12.50 22.68 -7.41
CA ASN A 503 -13.45 21.57 -7.61
C ASN A 503 -14.05 21.08 -6.30
N MET A 504 -13.30 21.03 -5.19
CA MET A 504 -13.83 20.59 -3.90
C MET A 504 -13.25 21.37 -2.72
N VAL A 505 -13.94 21.30 -1.59
CA VAL A 505 -13.51 21.80 -0.29
C VAL A 505 -12.95 20.60 0.47
N SER A 506 -11.66 20.61 0.78
CA SER A 506 -11.01 19.58 1.59
C SER A 506 -11.47 19.65 3.06
N THR A 507 -11.23 18.58 3.82
CA THR A 507 -11.36 18.59 5.29
C THR A 507 -10.51 19.68 5.95
N VAL A 508 -9.37 20.08 5.37
CA VAL A 508 -8.52 21.17 5.88
C VAL A 508 -9.27 22.51 5.86
N GLN A 509 -9.93 22.83 4.75
CA GLN A 509 -10.74 24.05 4.65
C GLN A 509 -12.03 23.97 5.47
N ALA A 510 -12.64 22.79 5.60
CA ALA A 510 -13.78 22.58 6.49
C ALA A 510 -13.40 22.82 7.97
N CYS A 511 -12.27 22.27 8.43
CA CYS A 511 -11.74 22.44 9.79
C CYS A 511 -11.36 23.91 10.08
N ALA A 512 -10.69 24.57 9.15
CA ALA A 512 -10.34 25.99 9.27
C ALA A 512 -11.59 26.88 9.41
N LYS A 513 -12.65 26.58 8.65
CA LYS A 513 -13.95 27.26 8.69
C LYS A 513 -14.73 26.96 9.98
N GLU A 514 -14.75 25.70 10.43
CA GLU A 514 -15.46 25.25 11.64
C GLU A 514 -14.95 25.96 12.90
N HIS A 515 -13.63 26.09 13.04
CA HIS A 515 -13.00 26.67 14.22
C HIS A 515 -12.58 28.15 14.07
N GLY A 516 -12.61 28.71 12.86
CA GLY A 516 -12.15 30.08 12.58
C GLY A 516 -10.63 30.25 12.71
N ILE A 517 -9.85 29.25 12.30
CA ILE A 517 -8.40 29.14 12.51
C ILE A 517 -7.61 29.16 11.20
N ALA A 518 -6.28 29.32 11.29
CA ALA A 518 -5.38 29.23 10.14
C ALA A 518 -5.27 27.79 9.59
N ILE A 519 -4.91 27.66 8.30
CA ILE A 519 -4.78 26.36 7.61
C ILE A 519 -3.76 25.43 8.30
N GLU A 520 -2.67 26.00 8.82
CA GLU A 520 -1.63 25.26 9.56
C GLU A 520 -2.18 24.70 10.88
N GLN A 521 -3.03 25.47 11.57
CA GLN A 521 -3.68 25.04 12.81
C GLN A 521 -4.77 24.00 12.54
N ALA A 522 -5.52 24.15 11.44
CA ALA A 522 -6.48 23.16 10.98
C ALA A 522 -5.79 21.83 10.62
N THR A 523 -4.64 21.89 9.95
CA THR A 523 -3.83 20.71 9.63
C THR A 523 -3.38 19.97 10.89
N GLU A 524 -2.95 20.68 11.94
CA GLU A 524 -2.57 20.02 13.20
C GLU A 524 -3.77 19.38 13.89
N LYS A 525 -4.94 20.04 13.91
CA LYS A 525 -6.19 19.43 14.40
C LYS A 525 -6.60 18.17 13.64
N LEU A 526 -6.40 18.14 12.32
CA LEU A 526 -6.68 16.92 11.54
C LEU A 526 -5.66 15.81 11.83
N ARG A 527 -4.43 16.13 12.28
CA ARG A 527 -3.49 15.12 12.80
C ARG A 527 -3.92 14.59 14.17
N GLU A 528 -4.49 15.41 15.04
CA GLU A 528 -5.14 14.96 16.29
C GLU A 528 -6.24 13.93 15.98
N LEU A 529 -7.09 14.18 14.98
CA LEU A 529 -8.12 13.21 14.53
C LEU A 529 -7.53 11.93 13.89
N ILE A 530 -6.36 12.00 13.24
CA ILE A 530 -5.64 10.81 12.76
C ILE A 530 -5.11 9.98 13.94
N GLU A 531 -4.62 10.62 15.01
CA GLU A 531 -4.25 9.93 16.25
C GLU A 531 -5.45 9.24 16.91
N GLU A 532 -6.60 9.92 16.99
CA GLU A 532 -7.86 9.34 17.49
C GLU A 532 -8.32 8.12 16.66
N ALA A 533 -8.24 8.21 15.34
CA ALA A 533 -8.54 7.10 14.45
C ALA A 533 -7.56 5.92 14.62
N TRP A 534 -6.28 6.17 14.96
CA TRP A 534 -5.36 5.09 15.33
C TRP A 534 -5.72 4.43 16.67
N MET A 535 -6.16 5.20 17.67
CA MET A 535 -6.67 4.67 18.94
C MET A 535 -7.92 3.80 18.71
N ASP A 536 -8.83 4.22 17.83
CA ASP A 536 -10.00 3.46 17.38
C ASP A 536 -9.61 2.12 16.72
N ILE A 537 -8.60 2.12 15.86
CA ILE A 537 -8.08 0.90 15.21
C ILE A 537 -7.49 -0.06 16.25
N THR A 538 -6.70 0.45 17.20
CA THR A 538 -6.10 -0.40 18.23
C THR A 538 -7.16 -0.97 19.19
N GLU A 539 -8.14 -0.17 19.61
CA GLU A 539 -9.26 -0.65 20.44
C GLU A 539 -10.04 -1.78 19.75
N GLU A 540 -10.37 -1.61 18.47
CA GLU A 540 -11.04 -2.62 17.65
C GLU A 540 -10.12 -3.79 17.23
N CYS A 541 -8.85 -3.83 17.67
CA CYS A 541 -8.02 -5.02 17.60
C CYS A 541 -8.03 -5.83 18.92
N LEU A 542 -8.46 -5.24 20.04
CA LEU A 542 -8.42 -5.88 21.35
C LEU A 542 -9.73 -6.63 21.65
N GLY A 543 -9.65 -7.93 21.91
CA GLY A 543 -10.78 -8.72 22.43
C GLY A 543 -11.99 -8.90 21.50
N GLN A 544 -11.90 -8.51 20.23
CA GLN A 544 -12.98 -8.66 19.25
C GLN A 544 -13.22 -10.14 18.84
N PRO A 545 -14.45 -10.50 18.42
CA PRO A 545 -14.75 -11.85 17.93
C PRO A 545 -14.20 -12.12 16.52
N GLN A 546 -13.82 -11.08 15.78
CA GLN A 546 -13.30 -11.21 14.42
C GLN A 546 -11.84 -11.71 14.44
N PRO A 547 -11.44 -12.63 13.54
CA PRO A 547 -10.05 -13.09 13.47
C PRO A 547 -9.06 -11.95 13.24
N MET A 548 -7.97 -11.91 14.02
CA MET A 548 -6.86 -10.96 13.81
C MET A 548 -6.29 -10.98 12.38
N ALA A 549 -6.40 -12.10 11.67
CA ALA A 549 -6.02 -12.20 10.26
C ALA A 549 -6.83 -11.25 9.34
N LEU A 550 -8.08 -10.92 9.69
CA LEU A 550 -8.89 -9.92 8.99
C LEU A 550 -8.58 -8.50 9.49
N LEU A 551 -8.55 -8.32 10.83
CA LEU A 551 -8.31 -7.02 11.45
C LEU A 551 -6.96 -6.43 11.03
N ASP A 552 -5.90 -7.24 10.98
CA ASP A 552 -4.57 -6.80 10.49
C ASP A 552 -4.59 -6.33 9.03
N ARG A 553 -5.53 -6.76 8.18
CA ARG A 553 -5.66 -6.17 6.83
C ARG A 553 -6.18 -4.74 6.88
N ALA A 554 -7.11 -4.43 7.79
CA ALA A 554 -7.56 -3.07 8.02
C ALA A 554 -6.43 -2.20 8.61
N VAL A 555 -5.68 -2.74 9.58
CA VAL A 555 -4.47 -2.08 10.13
C VAL A 555 -3.43 -1.83 9.02
N ASN A 556 -3.13 -2.84 8.18
CA ASN A 556 -2.22 -2.70 7.05
C ASN A 556 -2.71 -1.69 6.01
N LEU A 557 -4.01 -1.56 5.80
CA LEU A 557 -4.56 -0.52 4.95
C LEU A 557 -4.31 0.89 5.53
N ALA A 558 -4.52 1.10 6.84
CA ALA A 558 -4.15 2.37 7.49
C ALA A 558 -2.64 2.66 7.40
N ARG A 559 -1.78 1.65 7.64
CA ARG A 559 -0.30 1.75 7.44
C ARG A 559 0.03 2.20 6.01
N THR A 560 -0.69 1.66 5.02
CA THR A 560 -0.50 1.98 3.60
C THR A 560 -0.91 3.41 3.27
N MET A 561 -2.06 3.87 3.79
CA MET A 561 -2.53 5.23 3.59
C MET A 561 -1.61 6.26 4.25
N GLU A 562 -1.26 6.06 5.52
CA GLU A 562 -0.38 6.98 6.23
C GLU A 562 1.01 7.04 5.57
N PHE A 563 1.58 5.91 5.11
CA PHE A 563 2.86 5.91 4.42
C PHE A 563 2.84 6.74 3.12
N LEU A 564 1.78 6.63 2.32
CA LEU A 564 1.72 7.32 1.02
C LEU A 564 1.31 8.77 1.08
N TYR A 565 0.68 9.19 2.18
CA TYR A 565 0.31 10.59 2.42
C TYR A 565 1.09 11.20 3.60
N LYS A 566 2.28 10.67 3.91
CA LYS A 566 3.07 11.10 5.09
C LYS A 566 3.70 12.48 4.94
N ASP A 567 4.30 12.74 3.77
CA ASP A 567 5.05 13.97 3.47
C ASP A 567 4.57 14.68 2.19
N VAL A 568 3.96 13.93 1.26
CA VAL A 568 3.45 14.35 -0.05
C VAL A 568 2.30 13.42 -0.47
N ASP A 569 1.59 13.74 -1.56
CA ASP A 569 0.70 12.79 -2.24
C ASP A 569 1.54 11.78 -3.05
N GLY A 570 1.99 10.70 -2.40
CA GLY A 570 2.86 9.70 -3.00
C GLY A 570 2.21 8.82 -4.08
N TYR A 571 0.89 8.91 -4.27
CA TYR A 571 0.21 8.26 -5.39
C TYR A 571 0.27 9.14 -6.65
N THR A 572 -0.09 10.41 -6.53
CA THR A 572 -0.03 11.37 -7.65
C THR A 572 1.42 11.75 -7.97
N GLU A 573 2.24 12.04 -6.96
CA GLU A 573 3.67 12.41 -7.08
C GLU A 573 4.59 11.20 -6.85
N SER A 574 4.37 10.11 -7.58
CA SER A 574 4.98 8.80 -7.32
C SER A 574 6.51 8.72 -7.43
N TYR A 575 7.18 9.74 -7.97
CA TYR A 575 8.63 9.83 -7.91
C TYR A 575 9.17 9.89 -6.46
N SER A 576 8.38 10.44 -5.53
CA SER A 576 8.70 10.49 -4.09
C SER A 576 8.92 9.11 -3.46
N ILE A 577 8.16 8.10 -3.88
CA ILE A 577 8.27 6.72 -3.39
C ILE A 577 9.16 5.83 -4.26
N LYS A 578 9.75 6.36 -5.35
CA LYS A 578 10.51 5.55 -6.32
C LYS A 578 11.60 4.71 -5.66
N GLY A 579 12.36 5.26 -4.71
CA GLY A 579 13.40 4.52 -3.98
C GLY A 579 12.85 3.32 -3.20
N THR A 580 11.64 3.45 -2.63
CA THR A 580 10.93 2.35 -1.98
C THR A 580 10.50 1.29 -3.00
N LEU A 581 9.91 1.70 -4.13
CA LEU A 581 9.52 0.78 -5.21
C LEU A 581 10.72 0.01 -5.77
N ASP A 582 11.84 0.70 -6.04
CA ASP A 582 13.11 0.08 -6.45
C ASP A 582 13.58 -0.96 -5.40
N SER A 583 13.45 -0.65 -4.11
CA SER A 583 13.84 -1.57 -3.02
C SER A 583 12.97 -2.81 -2.84
N LEU A 584 11.74 -2.80 -3.38
CA LEU A 584 10.74 -3.85 -3.25
C LEU A 584 10.55 -4.68 -4.52
N TYR A 585 10.88 -4.13 -5.70
CA TYR A 585 10.64 -4.76 -7.00
C TYR A 585 11.90 -4.90 -7.89
N VAL A 586 13.04 -4.30 -7.51
CA VAL A 586 14.26 -4.32 -8.35
C VAL A 586 15.47 -4.82 -7.57
N ASN A 587 15.72 -4.25 -6.38
CA ASN A 587 16.96 -4.44 -5.65
C ASN A 587 16.88 -5.64 -4.70
N LEU A 588 17.42 -6.77 -5.13
CA LEU A 588 17.65 -7.95 -4.28
C LEU A 588 18.50 -7.60 -3.04
N ILE A 589 18.33 -8.38 -1.97
CA ILE A 589 19.21 -8.37 -0.80
C ILE A 589 20.29 -9.42 -1.01
N HIS A 590 21.56 -9.04 -0.84
CA HIS A 590 22.72 -9.92 -0.91
C HIS A 590 23.14 -10.36 0.48
#